data_AF-A0A8X8WN09-F1
#
_entry.id   AF-A0A8X8WN09-F1
#
_cell.length_a   1.000
_cell.length_b   1.000
_cell.length_c   1.000
_cell.angle_alpha   90.00
_cell.angle_beta   90.00
_cell.angle_gamma   90.00
#
_symmetry.space_group_name_H-M   'P 1'
#
loop_
_entity.id
_entity.type
_entity.pdbx_description
1 polymer ?
#
loop_
_entity_poly.entity_id
_entity_poly.type
_entity_poly.pdbx_seq_one_letter_code
_entity_poly.pdbx_strand_id
1 'polypeptide(L)'
;MEIKHLSLKLLILFSCIVYTYGNATDCVYTIYVETGNIPLAGTRSNLTLFLSDSTKAQLPIVNLKDWGLMGSAHNYFGHGEVDLFAGKGPCLRGPVCSIIIVLDGFDNWYCQSIEITTVGSGKSCSQKKFEVKKWLDVIKGSAVILQDECSDDDDDSVVGNDPLGRSKE
;
A
#
# COMPACT_ATOMS: atom_id res chain seq x y z
N MET A 1 -21.60 29.39 42.71
CA MET A 1 -20.86 29.28 41.43
C MET A 1 -20.19 27.92 41.41
N GLU A 2 -20.95 26.90 41.01
CA GLU A 2 -20.61 25.47 41.07
C GLU A 2 -20.53 24.93 39.64
N ILE A 3 -19.41 25.18 38.93
CA ILE A 3 -19.18 24.67 37.56
C ILE A 3 -17.69 24.35 37.37
N LYS A 4 -17.10 23.54 38.26
CA LYS A 4 -15.70 23.08 38.12
C LYS A 4 -15.54 21.55 38.04
N HIS A 5 -16.54 20.78 38.46
CA HIS A 5 -16.43 19.32 38.49
C HIS A 5 -16.84 18.62 37.20
N LEU A 6 -17.66 19.25 36.34
CA LEU A 6 -18.16 18.64 35.11
C LEU A 6 -17.11 18.68 33.97
N SER A 7 -16.26 19.71 33.94
CA SER A 7 -15.18 19.86 32.95
C SER A 7 -14.04 18.85 33.15
N LEU A 8 -13.76 18.46 34.40
CA LEU A 8 -12.68 17.51 34.71
C LEU A 8 -13.01 16.08 34.27
N LYS A 9 -14.29 15.66 34.35
CA LYS A 9 -14.73 14.34 33.88
C LYS A 9 -14.74 14.22 32.35
N LEU A 10 -14.98 15.33 31.64
CA LEU A 10 -14.94 15.38 30.18
C LEU A 10 -13.51 15.24 29.64
N LEU A 11 -12.51 15.71 30.39
CA LEU A 11 -11.10 15.63 30.03
C LEU A 11 -10.55 14.20 30.14
N ILE A 12 -11.10 13.37 31.03
CA ILE A 12 -10.72 11.95 31.18
C ILE A 12 -11.27 11.09 30.03
N LEU A 13 -12.43 11.46 29.45
CA LEU A 13 -13.01 10.80 28.28
C LEU A 13 -12.28 11.14 26.97
N PHE A 14 -11.56 12.27 26.92
CA PHE A 14 -10.71 12.66 25.81
C PHE A 14 -9.30 12.02 25.84
N SER A 15 -9.06 11.10 26.77
CA SER A 15 -8.01 10.09 26.66
C SER A 15 -8.38 9.10 25.55
N CYS A 16 -8.54 9.62 24.32
CA CYS A 16 -8.49 8.82 23.12
C CYS A 16 -7.18 8.03 23.20
N ILE A 17 -7.35 6.71 23.18
CA ILE A 17 -6.30 5.73 23.23
C ILE A 17 -5.32 6.06 22.11
N VAL A 18 -4.18 6.67 22.46
CA VAL A 18 -3.05 6.76 21.55
C VAL A 18 -2.50 5.34 21.49
N TYR A 19 -2.98 4.56 20.52
CA TYR A 19 -2.33 3.31 20.16
C TYR A 19 -0.95 3.67 19.62
N THR A 20 0.04 3.68 20.51
CA THR A 20 1.44 3.63 20.10
C THR A 20 1.63 2.26 19.47
N TYR A 21 1.59 2.20 18.13
CA TYR A 21 2.07 1.04 17.40
C TYR A 21 3.55 0.88 17.75
N GLY A 22 3.83 -0.02 18.70
CA GLY A 22 5.15 -0.17 19.29
C GLY A 22 6.21 -0.39 18.22
N ASN A 23 7.22 0.49 18.19
CA ASN A 23 8.52 0.38 17.52
C ASN A 23 8.57 -0.47 16.24
N ALA A 24 7.60 -0.33 15.33
CA ALA A 24 7.82 -0.80 13.97
C ALA A 24 8.91 0.11 13.40
N THR A 25 10.12 -0.42 13.23
CA THR A 25 11.18 0.29 12.51
C THR A 25 10.60 0.77 11.18
N ASP A 26 10.91 2.00 10.77
CA ASP A 26 10.51 2.46 9.45
C ASP A 26 11.14 1.59 8.36
N CYS A 27 10.36 1.33 7.31
CA CYS A 27 10.85 0.79 6.06
C CYS A 27 10.99 1.93 5.05
N VAL A 28 11.98 1.81 4.17
CA VAL A 28 12.06 2.57 2.93
C VAL A 28 11.32 1.79 1.87
N TYR A 29 10.42 2.48 1.17
CA TYR A 29 9.70 1.96 0.03
C TYR A 29 10.20 2.72 -1.20
N THR A 30 10.64 1.99 -2.20
CA THR A 30 11.02 2.51 -3.52
C THR A 30 10.00 2.02 -4.52
N ILE A 31 9.40 2.93 -5.29
CA ILE A 31 8.28 2.65 -6.18
C ILE A 31 8.64 3.14 -7.57
N TYR A 32 8.63 2.24 -8.54
CA TYR A 32 8.66 2.58 -9.96
C TYR A 32 7.23 2.51 -10.50
N VAL A 33 6.81 3.56 -11.18
CA VAL A 33 5.52 3.61 -11.88
C VAL A 33 5.77 3.75 -13.36
N GLU A 34 5.33 2.78 -14.14
CA GLU A 34 5.39 2.82 -15.59
C GLU A 34 4.03 3.27 -16.14
N THR A 35 4.05 4.38 -16.88
CA THR A 35 2.88 4.84 -17.64
C THR A 35 2.96 4.26 -19.05
N GLY A 36 1.82 3.80 -19.59
CA GLY A 36 1.82 3.15 -20.90
C GLY A 36 2.35 4.04 -22.04
N ASN A 37 3.03 3.42 -22.99
CA ASN A 37 3.46 4.07 -24.24
C ASN A 37 2.34 3.99 -25.31
N ILE A 38 1.16 4.51 -24.97
CA ILE A 38 0.00 4.65 -25.88
C ILE A 38 -0.54 6.08 -25.82
N PRO A 39 -1.07 6.64 -26.93
CA PRO A 39 -1.48 8.04 -26.96
C PRO A 39 -2.39 8.42 -25.79
N LEU A 40 -2.12 9.58 -25.18
CA LEU A 40 -2.88 10.13 -24.04
C LEU A 40 -2.82 9.29 -22.74
N ALA A 41 -1.88 8.36 -22.62
CA ALA A 41 -1.72 7.53 -21.42
C ALA A 41 -1.36 8.31 -20.15
N GLY A 42 -0.74 9.48 -20.27
CA GLY A 42 -0.28 10.26 -19.12
C GLY A 42 -1.40 11.01 -18.39
N THR A 43 -1.12 11.42 -17.15
CA THR A 43 -2.10 12.14 -16.32
C THR A 43 -1.45 13.25 -15.50
N ARG A 44 -2.23 14.28 -15.15
CA ARG A 44 -1.85 15.28 -14.15
C ARG A 44 -2.60 15.12 -12.84
N SER A 45 -3.54 14.18 -12.77
CA SER A 45 -4.31 13.87 -11.56
C SER A 45 -3.39 13.45 -10.40
N ASN A 46 -3.92 13.49 -9.19
CA ASN A 46 -3.21 13.06 -8.00
C ASN A 46 -3.37 11.55 -7.84
N LEU A 47 -2.26 10.87 -7.55
CA LEU A 47 -2.22 9.43 -7.37
C LEU A 47 -2.03 9.12 -5.88
N THR A 48 -2.95 8.38 -5.29
CA THR A 48 -2.79 7.81 -3.95
C THR A 48 -2.64 6.30 -4.08
N LEU A 49 -1.62 5.73 -3.43
CA LEU A 49 -1.41 4.29 -3.37
C LEU A 49 -1.68 3.77 -1.96
N PHE A 50 -2.40 2.67 -1.85
CA PHE A 50 -2.46 1.89 -0.60
C PHE A 50 -1.73 0.58 -0.84
N LEU A 51 -0.67 0.35 -0.08
CA LEU A 51 0.09 -0.90 -0.12
C LEU A 51 -0.39 -1.81 1.00
N SER A 52 -0.57 -3.10 0.72
CA SER A 52 -0.96 -4.08 1.75
C SER A 52 -0.15 -5.37 1.68
N ASP A 53 -0.01 -6.02 2.83
CA ASP A 53 0.53 -7.37 2.96
C ASP A 53 -0.61 -8.40 3.18
N SER A 54 -0.25 -9.67 3.35
CA SER A 54 -1.22 -10.77 3.55
C SER A 54 -2.04 -10.62 4.83
N THR A 55 -1.55 -9.85 5.81
CA THR A 55 -2.30 -9.54 7.04
C THR A 55 -3.37 -8.46 6.84
N LYS A 56 -3.48 -7.95 5.60
CA LYS A 56 -4.36 -6.85 5.19
C LYS A 56 -4.09 -5.53 5.93
N ALA A 57 -2.90 -5.39 6.52
CA ALA A 57 -2.41 -4.12 7.04
C ALA A 57 -2.14 -3.18 5.86
N GLN A 58 -2.61 -1.92 5.95
CA GLN A 58 -2.50 -0.95 4.87
C GLN A 58 -1.49 0.17 5.20
N LEU A 59 -0.65 0.51 4.23
CA LEU A 59 0.17 1.72 4.21
C LEU A 59 -0.37 2.68 3.14
N PRO A 60 -1.04 3.78 3.53
CA PRO A 60 -1.43 4.82 2.59
C PRO A 60 -0.26 5.72 2.23
N ILE A 61 -0.08 5.96 0.93
CA ILE A 61 0.85 6.93 0.35
C ILE A 61 0.00 7.94 -0.41
N VAL A 62 -0.40 8.99 0.30
CA VAL A 62 -1.26 10.06 -0.23
C VAL A 62 -0.42 10.95 -1.13
N ASN A 63 -0.92 11.21 -2.35
CA ASN A 63 -0.23 12.01 -3.35
C ASN A 63 1.22 11.57 -3.60
N LEU A 64 1.40 10.51 -4.39
CA LEU A 64 2.68 9.87 -4.67
C LEU A 64 3.75 10.84 -5.18
N LYS A 65 3.37 11.95 -5.83
CA LYS A 65 4.31 13.00 -6.28
C LYS A 65 5.15 13.59 -5.14
N ASP A 66 4.63 13.58 -3.91
CA ASP A 66 5.35 14.07 -2.72
C ASP A 66 6.54 13.17 -2.36
N TRP A 67 6.60 11.95 -2.91
CA TRP A 67 7.70 11.00 -2.76
C TRP A 67 8.62 10.97 -3.99
N GLY A 68 8.42 11.88 -4.95
CA GLY A 68 9.11 11.86 -6.23
C GLY A 68 10.62 12.14 -6.14
N LEU A 69 11.41 11.39 -6.91
CA LEU A 69 12.88 11.51 -6.96
C LEU A 69 13.43 11.97 -8.31
N MET A 70 12.59 12.39 -9.25
CA MET A 70 12.99 12.80 -10.61
C MET A 70 13.38 14.30 -10.71
N GLY A 71 13.31 15.02 -9.60
CA GLY A 71 13.59 16.47 -9.53
C GLY A 71 12.33 17.33 -9.59
N SER A 72 12.46 18.60 -9.20
CA SER A 72 11.31 19.51 -8.97
C SER A 72 10.63 20.01 -10.24
N ALA A 73 11.31 19.96 -11.39
CA ALA A 73 10.75 20.36 -12.68
C ALA A 73 10.16 19.18 -13.48
N HIS A 74 10.26 17.96 -12.95
CA HIS A 74 9.79 16.76 -13.65
C HIS A 74 8.27 16.65 -13.58
N ASN A 75 7.66 16.32 -14.72
CA ASN A 75 6.24 16.04 -14.80
C ASN A 75 6.02 14.53 -14.68
N TYR A 76 5.68 14.09 -13.47
CA TYR A 76 5.34 12.70 -13.20
C TYR A 76 4.12 12.24 -14.00
N PHE A 77 4.07 10.94 -14.24
CA PHE A 77 3.05 10.19 -14.96
C PHE A 77 2.91 10.60 -16.42
N GLY A 78 4.05 10.92 -17.04
CA GLY A 78 4.15 11.22 -18.48
C GLY A 78 3.92 9.98 -19.33
N HIS A 79 3.33 10.17 -20.51
CA HIS A 79 3.16 9.09 -21.50
C HIS A 79 4.49 8.39 -21.80
N GLY A 80 4.53 7.06 -21.67
CA GLY A 80 5.72 6.24 -21.94
C GLY A 80 6.86 6.40 -20.93
N GLU A 81 6.67 7.15 -19.85
CA GLU A 81 7.70 7.40 -18.84
C GLU A 81 7.67 6.35 -17.72
N VAL A 82 8.84 6.14 -17.12
CA VAL A 82 9.02 5.40 -15.87
C VAL A 82 9.45 6.38 -14.79
N ASP A 83 8.58 6.56 -13.80
CA ASP A 83 8.82 7.48 -12.69
C ASP A 83 9.30 6.76 -11.44
N LEU A 84 10.25 7.36 -10.73
CA LEU A 84 10.80 6.84 -9.48
C LEU A 84 10.35 7.68 -8.29
N PHE A 85 9.85 6.98 -7.26
CA PHE A 85 9.45 7.54 -5.98
C PHE A 85 10.15 6.77 -4.85
N ALA A 86 10.46 7.45 -3.75
CA ALA A 86 10.82 6.77 -2.51
C ALA A 86 10.41 7.56 -1.27
N GLY A 87 10.08 6.83 -0.21
CA GLY A 87 9.74 7.44 1.07
C GLY A 87 9.83 6.45 2.22
N LYS A 88 9.69 6.97 3.43
CA LYS A 88 9.68 6.18 4.67
C LYS A 88 8.26 6.03 5.16
N GLY A 89 7.95 4.85 5.70
CA GLY A 89 6.70 4.59 6.39
C GLY A 89 6.86 3.41 7.36
N PRO A 90 5.84 3.12 8.18
CA PRO A 90 5.86 1.94 9.03
C PRO A 90 6.06 0.70 8.15
N CYS A 91 6.95 -0.21 8.57
CA CYS A 91 7.08 -1.49 7.87
C CYS A 91 5.77 -2.28 7.99
N LEU A 92 5.31 -2.82 6.85
CA LEU A 92 4.35 -3.92 6.83
C LEU A 92 4.93 -5.16 7.56
N ARG A 93 4.05 -6.08 7.95
CA ARG A 93 4.44 -7.33 8.63
C ARG A 93 5.01 -8.35 7.64
N GLY A 94 4.46 -8.37 6.42
CA GLY A 94 4.91 -9.20 5.31
C GLY A 94 5.32 -8.39 4.07
N PRO A 95 5.70 -9.08 2.98
CA PRO A 95 5.93 -8.44 1.69
C PRO A 95 4.64 -7.82 1.15
N VAL A 96 4.76 -6.75 0.37
CA VAL A 96 3.62 -6.16 -0.34
C VAL A 96 3.08 -7.19 -1.33
N CYS A 97 1.78 -7.45 -1.27
CA CYS A 97 1.10 -8.38 -2.18
C CYS A 97 -0.23 -7.83 -2.72
N SER A 98 -0.69 -6.69 -2.23
CA SER A 98 -1.89 -6.02 -2.73
C SER A 98 -1.70 -4.52 -2.84
N ILE A 99 -2.31 -3.93 -3.87
CA ILE A 99 -2.34 -2.48 -4.09
C ILE A 99 -3.75 -1.98 -4.36
N ILE A 100 -4.07 -0.80 -3.82
CA ILE A 100 -5.17 0.04 -4.28
C ILE A 100 -4.58 1.30 -4.89
N ILE A 101 -5.01 1.59 -6.10
CA ILE A 101 -4.63 2.78 -6.85
C ILE A 101 -5.86 3.69 -6.89
N VAL A 102 -5.74 4.88 -6.32
CA VAL A 102 -6.76 5.92 -6.39
C VAL A 102 -6.21 7.09 -7.20
N LEU A 103 -6.91 7.43 -8.27
CA LEU A 103 -6.60 8.58 -9.10
C LEU A 103 -7.66 9.65 -8.85
N ASP A 104 -7.27 10.77 -8.28
CA ASP A 104 -8.16 11.90 -7.97
C ASP A 104 -7.83 13.08 -8.88
N GLY A 105 -8.79 13.52 -9.68
CA GLY A 105 -8.60 14.60 -10.65
C GLY A 105 -9.57 14.52 -11.82
N PHE A 106 -9.10 14.89 -13.01
CA PHE A 106 -9.94 14.94 -14.22
C PHE A 106 -9.32 14.22 -15.42
N ASP A 107 -8.02 13.95 -15.37
CA ASP A 107 -7.31 13.30 -16.47
C ASP A 107 -7.29 11.79 -16.21
N ASN A 108 -7.74 11.01 -17.20
CA ASN A 108 -7.56 9.55 -17.21
C ASN A 108 -6.07 9.20 -17.23
N TRP A 109 -5.75 7.95 -16.90
CA TRP A 109 -4.37 7.47 -16.88
C TRP A 109 -4.29 6.02 -17.32
N TYR A 110 -3.31 5.66 -18.13
CA TYR A 110 -3.03 4.26 -18.42
C TYR A 110 -1.83 3.79 -17.59
N CYS A 111 -2.11 3.04 -16.53
CA CYS A 111 -1.08 2.42 -15.71
C CYS A 111 -0.61 1.13 -16.38
N GLN A 112 0.67 1.08 -16.76
CA GLN A 112 1.26 -0.12 -17.33
C GLN A 112 1.66 -1.08 -16.20
N SER A 113 2.51 -0.62 -15.28
CA SER A 113 2.96 -1.42 -14.14
C SER A 113 3.38 -0.55 -12.95
N ILE A 114 3.36 -1.15 -11.75
CA ILE A 114 3.93 -0.55 -10.54
C ILE A 114 4.83 -1.59 -9.88
N GLU A 115 6.09 -1.24 -9.65
CA GLU A 115 7.07 -2.08 -8.97
C GLU A 115 7.47 -1.45 -7.64
N ILE A 116 7.32 -2.19 -6.55
CA ILE A 116 7.64 -1.75 -5.20
C ILE A 116 8.76 -2.60 -4.63
N THR A 117 9.77 -1.95 -4.07
CA THR A 117 10.82 -2.57 -3.25
C THR A 117 10.73 -2.02 -1.83
N THR A 118 10.75 -2.91 -0.84
CA THR A 118 10.66 -2.57 0.59
C THR A 118 11.93 -3.02 1.30
N VAL A 119 12.59 -2.10 2.00
CA VAL A 119 13.82 -2.36 2.77
C VAL A 119 13.67 -1.82 4.19
N GLY A 120 13.98 -2.65 5.20
CA GLY A 120 13.97 -2.26 6.60
C GLY A 120 15.21 -2.77 7.34
N SER A 121 15.68 -2.02 8.34
CA SER A 121 16.83 -2.44 9.15
C SER A 121 16.51 -3.74 9.90
N GLY A 122 17.31 -4.78 9.70
CA GLY A 122 17.08 -6.10 10.31
C GLY A 122 15.86 -6.86 9.76
N LYS A 123 15.31 -6.42 8.62
CA LYS A 123 14.23 -7.11 7.90
C LYS A 123 14.72 -7.60 6.54
N SER A 124 14.13 -8.70 6.05
CA SER A 124 14.34 -9.14 4.68
C SER A 124 13.83 -8.11 3.68
N CYS A 125 14.60 -7.85 2.63
CA CYS A 125 14.14 -7.08 1.49
C CYS A 125 13.04 -7.86 0.75
N SER A 126 12.06 -7.15 0.22
CA SER A 126 11.06 -7.72 -0.68
C SER A 126 10.82 -6.82 -1.87
N GLN A 127 10.47 -7.42 -3.00
CA GLN A 127 10.12 -6.73 -4.22
C GLN A 127 8.84 -7.35 -4.79
N LYS A 128 7.94 -6.51 -5.29
CA LYS A 128 6.70 -6.91 -5.94
C LYS A 128 6.43 -6.02 -7.14
N LYS A 129 6.21 -6.63 -8.30
CA LYS A 129 5.72 -5.94 -9.51
C LYS A 129 4.26 -6.31 -9.74
N PHE A 130 3.44 -5.30 -9.98
CA PHE A 130 2.05 -5.43 -10.41
C PHE A 130 1.95 -5.02 -11.88
N GLU A 131 1.57 -5.96 -12.75
CA GLU A 131 1.28 -5.69 -14.15
C GLU A 131 -0.18 -5.22 -14.26
N VAL A 132 -0.40 -3.91 -14.24
CA VAL A 132 -1.76 -3.31 -14.15
C VAL A 132 -2.46 -3.30 -15.52
N LYS A 133 -1.79 -2.76 -16.54
CA LYS A 133 -2.21 -2.71 -17.97
C LYS A 133 -3.66 -2.27 -18.19
N LYS A 134 -4.10 -1.23 -17.49
CA LYS A 134 -5.49 -0.74 -17.54
C LYS A 134 -5.57 0.79 -17.55
N TRP A 135 -6.63 1.29 -18.18
CA TRP A 135 -7.06 2.67 -18.01
C TRP A 135 -7.73 2.85 -16.64
N LEU A 136 -7.33 3.89 -15.93
CA LEU A 136 -8.05 4.49 -14.81
C LEU A 136 -8.86 5.64 -15.38
N ASP A 137 -10.11 5.35 -15.74
CA ASP A 137 -11.04 6.32 -16.29
C ASP A 137 -11.72 7.08 -15.15
N VAL A 138 -11.41 8.37 -15.03
CA VAL A 138 -11.91 9.22 -13.95
C VAL A 138 -13.39 9.50 -14.17
N ILE A 139 -14.22 9.06 -13.23
CA ILE A 139 -15.66 9.28 -13.23
C ILE A 139 -16.00 10.16 -12.02
N LYS A 140 -16.57 11.34 -12.27
CA LYS A 140 -16.96 12.31 -11.23
C LYS A 140 -15.79 12.71 -10.29
N GLY A 141 -14.58 12.83 -10.84
CA GLY A 141 -13.43 13.35 -10.11
C GLY A 141 -12.48 12.29 -9.54
N SER A 142 -12.82 11.01 -9.60
CA SER A 142 -11.87 9.95 -9.22
C SER A 142 -12.02 8.64 -10.01
N ALA A 143 -10.99 7.79 -9.95
CA ALA A 143 -10.98 6.40 -10.41
C ALA A 143 -10.26 5.52 -9.37
N VAL A 144 -10.66 4.26 -9.27
CA VAL A 144 -10.06 3.30 -8.32
C VAL A 144 -9.83 1.96 -8.99
N ILE A 145 -8.64 1.37 -8.78
CA ILE A 145 -8.32 -0.02 -9.12
C ILE A 145 -7.78 -0.71 -7.87
N LEU A 146 -8.22 -1.93 -7.63
CA LEU A 146 -7.65 -2.86 -6.65
C LEU A 146 -7.01 -4.03 -7.40
N GLN A 147 -5.81 -4.40 -7.00
CA GLN A 147 -5.14 -5.62 -7.44
C GLN A 147 -4.60 -6.34 -6.19
N ASP A 148 -5.25 -7.43 -5.81
CA ASP A 148 -4.86 -8.29 -4.69
C ASP A 148 -4.24 -9.57 -5.25
N GLU A 149 -2.97 -9.80 -4.93
CA GLU A 149 -2.20 -10.99 -5.30
C GLU A 149 -1.56 -11.63 -4.06
N CYS A 150 -2.14 -11.41 -2.88
CA CYS A 150 -1.76 -12.13 -1.69
C CYS A 150 -2.20 -13.60 -1.84
N SER A 151 -1.34 -14.55 -1.44
CA SER A 151 -1.80 -15.91 -1.23
C SER A 151 -2.78 -15.90 -0.06
N ASP A 152 -3.97 -16.45 -0.27
CA ASP A 152 -4.81 -16.84 0.85
C ASP A 152 -4.05 -17.99 1.52
N ASP A 153 -3.52 -17.73 2.72
CA ASP A 153 -3.01 -18.80 3.57
C ASP A 153 -4.24 -19.60 4.05
N ASP A 154 -4.82 -20.40 3.16
CA ASP A 154 -5.72 -21.48 3.54
C ASP A 154 -4.88 -22.43 4.40
N ASP A 155 -5.01 -22.27 5.71
CA ASP A 155 -4.59 -23.23 6.72
C ASP A 155 -5.38 -24.53 6.52
N ASP A 156 -4.96 -25.32 5.54
CA ASP A 156 -5.34 -26.73 5.42
C ASP A 156 -4.14 -27.59 5.84
N SER A 157 -3.70 -27.38 7.08
CA SER A 157 -2.87 -28.34 7.80
C SER A 157 -3.71 -29.04 8.87
N VAL A 158 -4.75 -29.75 8.42
CA VAL A 158 -5.46 -30.70 9.28
C VAL A 158 -4.49 -31.79 9.74
N VAL A 159 -4.14 -31.68 11.02
CA VAL A 159 -3.54 -32.73 11.84
C VAL A 159 -4.51 -33.91 12.00
N GLY A 160 -3.99 -35.13 11.82
CA GLY A 160 -4.57 -36.39 12.33
C GLY A 160 -4.93 -37.39 11.23
N ASN A 161 -4.47 -38.64 11.21
CA ASN A 161 -4.03 -39.51 12.30
C ASN A 161 -3.06 -40.58 11.77
N ASP A 162 -1.96 -40.79 12.48
CA ASP A 162 -1.28 -42.09 12.49
C ASP A 162 -1.82 -42.88 13.71
N PRO A 163 -2.39 -44.07 13.51
CA PRO A 163 -2.31 -45.09 14.53
C PRO A 163 -1.65 -46.37 13.99
N LEU A 164 -0.56 -46.73 14.67
CA LEU A 164 -0.02 -48.07 14.84
C LEU A 164 -1.01 -49.24 14.56
N GLY A 165 -0.58 -50.17 13.71
CA GLY A 165 -1.02 -51.58 13.69
C GLY A 165 -0.02 -52.43 12.90
N ARG A 166 0.97 -53.05 13.54
CA ARG A 166 1.00 -54.44 14.05
C ARG A 166 1.18 -55.50 12.95
N SER A 167 2.22 -56.32 13.14
CA SER A 167 2.70 -57.45 12.33
C SER A 167 1.67 -58.49 11.88
N LYS A 168 1.99 -59.16 10.77
CA LYS A 168 1.69 -60.54 10.27
C LYS A 168 1.29 -60.40 8.77
N GLU A 169 1.85 -61.09 7.78
CA GLU A 169 2.66 -62.31 7.64
C GLU A 169 3.81 -62.10 6.65
#